data_AF-A0A7W9GNJ9-F1
#
_entry.id   AF-A0A7W9GNJ9-F1
#
_cell.length_a   1.000
_cell.length_b   1.000
_cell.length_c   1.000
_cell.angle_alpha   90.00
_cell.angle_beta   90.00
_cell.angle_gamma   90.00
#
_symmetry.space_group_name_H-M   'P 1'
#
loop_
_entity.id
_entity.type
_entity.pdbx_description
1 polymer ?
#
loop_
_entity_poly.entity_id
_entity_poly.type
_entity_poly.pdbx_seq_one_letter_code
_entity_poly.pdbx_strand_id
1 'polypeptide(L)'
;MEATGIAEVVCINPAGHRAPGQDTEVTVAGTTTPLPTPRNGQFVFDITSDDPEPLPPTPTCPNNQWTPNIVDVAFTEATLTLLEDGVVSDVVTVPVQS
;
A
#
# COMPACT_ATOMS: atom_id res chain seq x y z
N MET A 1 -0.97 -8.53 -5.46
CA MET A 1 -1.19 -8.26 -4.03
C MET A 1 -1.98 -6.98 -3.92
N GLU A 2 -2.94 -6.93 -3.00
CA GLU A 2 -3.58 -5.70 -2.55
C GLU A 2 -3.54 -5.67 -1.02
N ALA A 3 -3.25 -4.52 -0.43
CA ALA A 3 -3.23 -4.34 1.02
C ALA A 3 -3.84 -2.98 1.38
N THR A 4 -4.74 -2.99 2.36
CA THR A 4 -5.31 -1.77 2.94
C THR A 4 -4.62 -1.48 4.26
N GLY A 5 -4.13 -0.25 4.40
CA GLY A 5 -3.38 0.20 5.57
C GLY A 5 -3.75 1.61 5.99
N ILE A 6 -3.23 2.04 7.13
CA ILE A 6 -3.41 3.39 7.65
C ILE A 6 -2.15 4.20 7.35
N ALA A 7 -2.31 5.27 6.57
CA ALA A 7 -1.24 6.18 6.22
C ALA A 7 -1.00 7.21 7.33
N GLU A 8 0.27 7.36 7.71
CA GLU A 8 0.73 8.53 8.46
C GLU A 8 0.95 9.68 7.47
N VAL A 9 0.35 10.84 7.75
CA VAL A 9 0.35 11.97 6.82
C VAL A 9 0.95 13.21 7.47
N VAL A 10 1.82 13.90 6.72
CA VAL A 10 2.28 15.25 7.03
C VAL A 10 1.66 16.23 6.03
N CYS A 11 1.00 17.26 6.52
CA CYS A 11 0.44 18.33 5.73
C CYS A 11 1.45 19.47 5.57
N ILE A 12 1.65 19.94 4.35
CA ILE A 12 2.58 21.04 4.02
C ILE A 12 1.78 22.21 3.44
N ASN A 13 1.91 23.40 4.00
CA ASN A 13 1.25 24.61 3.47
C ASN A 13 2.10 25.30 2.38
N PRO A 14 1.56 26.32 1.66
CA PRO A 14 2.30 26.99 0.58
C PRO A 14 3.53 27.76 1.05
N ALA A 15 3.62 28.08 2.36
CA ALA A 15 4.80 28.69 2.97
C ALA A 15 5.85 27.65 3.42
N GLY A 16 5.59 26.35 3.21
CA GLY A 16 6.49 25.25 3.59
C GLY A 16 6.37 24.79 5.04
N HIS A 17 5.43 25.31 5.83
CA HIS A 17 5.21 24.82 7.20
C HIS A 17 4.57 23.44 7.20
N ARG A 18 5.01 22.60 8.13
CA ARG A 18 4.57 21.21 8.30
C ARG A 18 3.64 21.10 9.50
N ALA A 19 2.58 20.32 9.36
CA ALA A 19 1.67 19.97 10.45
C ALA A 19 1.25 18.50 10.33
N PRO A 20 0.88 17.83 11.44
CA PRO A 20 0.29 16.50 11.37
C PRO A 20 -1.01 16.51 10.55
N GLY A 21 -1.16 15.52 9.68
CA GLY A 21 -2.42 15.22 8.99
C GLY A 21 -3.29 14.25 9.81
N GLN A 22 -4.46 13.93 9.29
CA GLN A 22 -5.32 12.87 9.82
C GLN A 22 -4.88 11.51 9.26
N ASP A 23 -4.89 10.49 10.12
CA ASP A 23 -4.76 9.10 9.70
C ASP A 23 -5.77 8.80 8.60
N THR A 24 -5.28 8.29 7.47
CA THR A 24 -6.09 8.07 6.27
C THR A 24 -5.91 6.65 5.77
N GLU A 25 -7.01 5.96 5.53
CA GLU A 25 -6.96 4.62 4.91
C GLU A 25 -6.49 4.73 3.47
N VAL A 26 -5.55 3.88 3.09
CA VAL A 26 -5.04 3.75 1.72
C VAL A 26 -5.01 2.30 1.31
N THR A 27 -5.28 2.04 0.04
CA THR A 27 -5.09 0.72 -0.56
C THR A 27 -3.92 0.79 -1.54
N VAL A 28 -2.94 -0.09 -1.37
CA VAL A 28 -1.80 -0.22 -2.27
C VAL A 28 -1.87 -1.56 -2.99
N ALA A 29 -1.37 -1.56 -4.22
CA ALA A 29 -1.12 -2.78 -4.97
C ALA A 29 0.36 -3.17 -4.89
N GLY A 30 0.66 -4.39 -5.31
CA GLY A 30 2.02 -4.83 -5.57
C GLY A 30 1.98 -6.07 -6.45
N THR A 31 2.94 -6.21 -7.35
CA THR A 31 2.98 -7.35 -8.29
C THR A 31 4.39 -7.91 -8.41
N THR A 32 4.48 -9.19 -8.76
CA THR A 32 5.73 -9.82 -9.15
C THR A 32 5.69 -10.13 -10.64
N THR A 33 6.86 -10.29 -11.25
CA THR A 33 6.94 -10.98 -12.53
C THR A 33 6.61 -12.47 -12.36
N PRO A 34 6.35 -13.21 -13.45
CA PRO A 34 6.20 -14.67 -13.39
C PRO A 34 7.35 -15.31 -12.62
N LEU A 35 6.99 -16.12 -11.63
CA LEU A 35 7.94 -16.83 -10.78
C LEU A 35 8.29 -18.19 -11.41
N PRO A 36 9.54 -18.66 -11.29
CA PRO A 36 9.90 -19.98 -11.80
C PRO A 36 9.12 -21.07 -11.08
N THR A 37 8.91 -22.20 -11.76
CA THR A 37 8.20 -23.35 -11.20
C THR A 37 8.86 -23.78 -9.87
N PRO A 38 8.09 -23.89 -8.78
CA PRO A 38 8.61 -24.30 -7.48
C PRO A 38 9.36 -25.64 -7.55
N ARG A 39 10.57 -25.72 -6.99
CA ARG A 39 11.26 -27.00 -6.80
C ARG A 39 10.85 -27.59 -5.44
N ASN A 40 10.40 -28.85 -5.44
CA ASN A 40 9.90 -29.56 -4.25
C ASN A 40 8.63 -28.98 -3.62
N GLY A 41 7.77 -28.31 -4.41
CA GLY A 41 6.46 -27.85 -3.95
C GLY A 41 6.46 -26.63 -3.03
N GLN A 42 7.60 -25.97 -2.83
CA GLN A 42 7.70 -24.74 -2.05
C GLN A 42 8.43 -23.65 -2.86
N PHE A 43 7.96 -22.40 -2.73
CA PHE A 43 8.60 -21.21 -3.29
C PHE A 43 8.54 -20.06 -2.29
N VAL A 44 9.56 -19.20 -2.29
CA VAL A 44 9.62 -17.97 -1.51
C VAL A 44 9.74 -16.81 -2.47
N PHE A 45 8.94 -15.77 -2.27
CA PHE A 45 8.91 -14.58 -3.10
C PHE A 45 8.80 -13.34 -2.21
N ASP A 46 9.31 -12.23 -2.74
CA ASP A 46 9.16 -10.92 -2.15
C ASP A 46 8.27 -10.07 -3.06
N ILE A 47 7.35 -9.32 -2.48
CA ILE A 47 6.52 -8.33 -3.17
C ILE A 47 6.78 -6.99 -2.51
N THR A 48 7.18 -6.01 -3.31
CA THR A 48 7.19 -4.61 -2.88
C THR A 48 5.86 -3.99 -3.27
N SER A 49 5.22 -3.26 -2.36
CA SER A 49 4.06 -2.45 -2.71
C SER A 49 4.47 -1.30 -3.63
N ASP A 50 3.56 -0.91 -4.52
CA ASP A 50 3.65 0.36 -5.23
C ASP A 50 3.39 1.53 -4.27
N ASP A 51 3.76 2.74 -4.70
CA ASP A 51 3.41 3.95 -3.96
C ASP A 51 1.88 4.11 -3.86
N PRO A 52 1.33 4.57 -2.73
CA PRO A 52 -0.08 4.86 -2.62
C PRO A 52 -0.50 6.02 -3.56
N GLU A 53 -1.74 5.97 -4.03
CA GLU A 53 -2.34 7.07 -4.79
C GLU A 53 -2.31 8.38 -3.96
N PRO A 54 -2.07 9.55 -4.57
CA PRO A 54 -2.09 10.81 -3.86
C PRO A 54 -3.41 11.07 -3.12
N LEU A 55 -3.31 11.51 -1.87
CA LEU A 55 -4.47 11.87 -1.06
C LEU A 55 -5.03 13.24 -1.44
N PRO A 56 -6.37 13.43 -1.38
CA PRO A 56 -6.94 14.77 -1.49
C PRO A 56 -6.58 15.62 -0.25
N PRO A 57 -6.42 16.95 -0.40
CA PRO A 57 -6.18 17.86 0.71
C PRO A 57 -7.18 17.76 1.86
N THR A 58 -8.47 17.58 1.56
CA THR A 58 -9.51 17.39 2.58
C THR A 58 -10.18 16.05 2.40
N PRO A 59 -10.47 15.31 3.48
CA PRO A 59 -10.40 15.72 4.89
C PRO A 59 -9.03 15.49 5.58
N THR A 60 -8.02 14.99 4.86
CA THR A 60 -6.73 14.59 5.44
C THR A 60 -5.94 15.75 6.07
N CYS A 61 -6.02 16.95 5.49
CA CYS A 61 -5.41 18.18 5.97
C CYS A 61 -6.47 19.23 6.35
N PRO A 62 -6.09 20.30 7.09
CA PRO A 62 -7.05 21.26 7.64
C PRO A 62 -7.93 21.98 6.61
N ASN A 63 -7.43 22.20 5.39
CA ASN A 63 -8.17 22.78 4.27
C ASN A 63 -7.44 22.55 2.93
N ASN A 64 -8.08 22.94 1.82
CA ASN A 64 -7.58 22.77 0.45
C ASN A 64 -6.29 23.53 0.08
N GLN A 65 -5.74 24.37 0.97
CA GLN A 65 -4.45 25.03 0.75
C GLN A 65 -3.26 24.19 1.22
N TRP A 66 -3.51 23.08 1.93
CA TRP A 66 -2.46 22.18 2.41
C TRP A 66 -2.30 20.99 1.47
N THR A 67 -1.06 20.56 1.25
CA THR A 67 -0.75 19.35 0.48
C THR A 67 -0.49 18.20 1.45
N PRO A 68 -1.24 17.08 1.37
CA PRO A 68 -0.94 15.89 2.15
C PRO A 68 0.27 15.17 1.56
N ASN A 69 1.16 14.71 2.43
CA ASN A 69 2.29 13.87 2.06
C ASN A 69 2.28 12.64 2.97
N ILE A 70 2.04 11.47 2.38
CA ILE A 70 2.15 10.19 3.08
C ILE A 70 3.64 9.97 3.39
N VAL A 71 3.96 9.71 4.66
CA VAL A 71 5.33 9.45 5.10
C VAL A 71 5.56 7.98 5.47
N ASP A 72 4.50 7.27 5.85
CA ASP A 72 4.51 5.84 6.11
C ASP A 72 3.10 5.24 5.96
N VAL A 73 3.00 3.92 5.81
CA VAL A 73 1.73 3.18 5.79
C VAL A 73 1.85 1.92 6.63
N ALA A 74 1.01 1.81 7.66
CA ALA A 74 0.93 0.64 8.51
C ALA A 74 -0.10 -0.37 7.96
N PHE A 75 0.34 -1.58 7.63
CA PHE A 75 -0.51 -2.68 7.18
C PHE A 75 -0.72 -3.72 8.28
N THR A 76 -1.84 -4.44 8.20
CA THR A 76 -2.12 -5.59 9.08
C THR A 76 -2.24 -6.88 8.28
N GLU A 77 -2.90 -6.82 7.13
CA GLU A 77 -3.11 -7.95 6.22
C GLU A 77 -2.92 -7.53 4.76
N ALA A 78 -2.59 -8.50 3.92
CA ALA A 78 -2.53 -8.37 2.48
C ALA A 78 -3.28 -9.52 1.81
N THR A 79 -3.99 -9.23 0.72
CA THR A 79 -4.61 -10.22 -0.14
C THR A 79 -3.70 -10.52 -1.33
N LEU A 80 -3.36 -11.78 -1.50
CA LEU A 80 -2.54 -12.30 -2.57
C LEU A 80 -3.44 -13.04 -3.57
N THR A 81 -3.47 -12.54 -4.80
CA THR A 81 -4.06 -13.26 -5.94
C THR A 81 -2.96 -14.01 -6.65
N LEU A 82 -3.04 -15.34 -6.66
CA LEU A 82 -2.10 -16.20 -7.36
C LEU A 82 -2.65 -16.50 -8.74
N LEU A 83 -1.77 -16.44 -9.75
CA LEU A 83 -2.12 -16.71 -11.14
C LEU A 83 -1.24 -17.84 -11.69
N GLU A 84 -1.87 -18.78 -12.38
CA GLU A 84 -1.21 -19.82 -13.17
C GLU A 84 -1.61 -19.60 -14.63
N ASP A 85 -0.62 -19.41 -15.52
CA ASP A 85 -0.83 -19.07 -16.93
C ASP A 85 -1.79 -17.88 -17.16
N GLY A 86 -1.77 -16.91 -16.23
CA GLY A 86 -2.62 -15.72 -16.27
C GLY A 86 -4.06 -15.92 -15.79
N VAL A 87 -4.40 -17.12 -15.32
CA VAL A 87 -5.71 -17.45 -14.73
C VAL A 87 -5.57 -17.48 -13.21
N VAL A 88 -6.54 -16.89 -12.50
CA VAL A 88 -6.56 -16.93 -11.03
C VAL A 88 -6.64 -18.39 -10.57
N SER A 89 -5.60 -18.83 -9.86
CA SER A 89 -5.52 -20.17 -9.28
C SER A 89 -6.00 -20.17 -7.83
N ASP A 90 -5.68 -19.10 -7.08
CA ASP A 90 -6.02 -18.98 -5.67
C ASP A 90 -6.06 -17.51 -5.20
N VAL A 91 -6.72 -17.26 -4.08
CA VAL A 91 -6.74 -15.97 -3.38
C VAL A 91 -6.57 -16.21 -1.88
N VAL A 92 -5.50 -15.65 -1.30
CA VAL A 92 -5.13 -15.88 0.11
C VAL A 92 -4.92 -14.55 0.82
N THR A 93 -5.47 -14.43 2.03
CA THR A 93 -5.16 -13.32 2.93
C THR A 93 -4.06 -13.73 3.90
N VAL A 94 -3.01 -12.92 3.99
CA VAL A 94 -1.84 -13.17 4.85
C VAL A 94 -1.61 -11.98 5.79
N PRO A 95 -1.17 -12.21 7.04
CA PRO A 95 -0.77 -11.11 7.91
C PRO A 95 0.51 -10.45 7.38
N VAL A 96 0.57 -9.12 7.44
CA VAL A 96 1.79 -8.35 7.17
C VAL A 96 2.57 -8.22 8.47
N GLN A 97 3.79 -8.72 8.48
CA GLN A 97 4.71 -8.55 9.61
C GLN A 97 5.45 -7.22 9.39
N SER A 98 5.25 -6.26 10.28
CA SER A 98 5.99 -4.99 10.33
C SER A 98 7.25 -5.06 11.20
#